data_AF-A0AA90ZCG5-F1
#
_entry.id   AF-A0AA90ZCG5-F1
#
_cell.length_a   1.000
_cell.length_b   1.000
_cell.length_c   1.000
_cell.angle_alpha   90.00
_cell.angle_beta   90.00
_cell.angle_gamma   90.00
#
_symmetry.space_group_name_H-M   'P 1'
#
loop_
_entity.id
_entity.type
_entity.pdbx_description
1 polymer ?
#
loop_
_entity_poly.entity_id
_entity_poly.type
_entity_poly.pdbx_seq_one_letter_code
_entity_poly.pdbx_strand_id
1 'polypeptide(L)'
;MIDIDENRHEGYLAGKTVVVGATASISVYRLPDIIRELRREGAEVIVGASRETLELLGEKLLHWASEHSVIKEISGEIEHINLFIGKKAEVGLLVAPATYNFIGKAASGVADDVPSLFFSFALGNGNPVVMVPAMHEAMYSNSVAKRNMEELARNGVSFVPPRLAAEKAKISEPEIVVDYVCRSLGPNSLSGIKALVIGGAGSEMIDPVRSITNASTGLTGVWFCKNLFREGCNTIWYIGNSEFPVPGYVKHLPAKSMAEFTDRTLTALEELKPDIVLCPAALPDFRPEKQYDHKIDSDSDIQINLKRNLKLLEEIRKRFDGILVSFKLDNETPSARGLRGKEFIVYNSYVRDGSPFGAVKNDYTLITADEKIRLGKISKPRMTLEVIRRVMGELNG
;
A
#
# COMPACT_ATOMS: atom_id res chain seq x y z
N MET A 1 -15.54 -5.68 4.94
CA MET A 1 -15.48 -4.60 5.95
C MET A 1 -14.86 -5.21 7.19
N ILE A 2 -13.61 -4.90 7.48
CA ILE A 2 -12.93 -5.33 8.70
C ILE A 2 -13.39 -4.37 9.80
N ASP A 3 -13.87 -4.91 10.91
CA ASP A 3 -14.30 -4.11 12.05
C ASP A 3 -13.14 -3.25 12.56
N ILE A 4 -13.38 -1.97 12.86
CA ILE A 4 -12.32 -1.02 13.22
C ILE A 4 -11.67 -1.42 14.56
N ASP A 5 -12.39 -2.18 15.38
CA ASP A 5 -11.92 -2.58 16.71
C ASP A 5 -10.98 -3.80 16.74
N GLU A 6 -11.00 -4.68 15.74
CA GLU A 6 -10.19 -5.91 15.79
C GLU A 6 -8.67 -5.69 15.55
N ASN A 7 -8.24 -4.51 15.06
CA ASN A 7 -6.84 -4.27 14.65
C ASN A 7 -6.15 -3.08 15.34
N ARG A 8 -6.78 -2.39 16.31
CA ARG A 8 -6.25 -1.15 16.91
C ARG A 8 -4.85 -1.28 17.52
N HIS A 9 -4.41 -2.50 17.87
CA HIS A 9 -3.12 -2.74 18.54
C HIS A 9 -2.06 -3.43 17.68
N GLU A 10 -2.37 -3.83 16.43
CA GLU A 10 -1.46 -4.64 15.59
C GLU A 10 -1.23 -4.06 14.18
N GLY A 11 -1.85 -2.93 13.86
CA GLY A 11 -1.68 -2.23 12.58
C GLY A 11 -0.30 -1.58 12.41
N TYR A 12 -0.02 -1.08 11.21
CA TYR A 12 1.30 -0.53 10.87
C TYR A 12 1.71 0.67 11.76
N LEU A 13 0.74 1.47 12.18
CA LEU A 13 0.89 2.67 13.00
C LEU A 13 0.65 2.41 14.49
N ALA A 14 0.65 1.15 14.94
CA ALA A 14 0.50 0.84 16.36
C ALA A 14 1.57 1.58 17.21
N GLY A 15 1.12 2.29 18.25
CA GLY A 15 1.99 3.10 19.11
C GLY A 15 2.43 4.44 18.49
N LYS A 16 1.85 4.83 17.36
CA LYS A 16 2.05 6.15 16.74
C LYS A 16 0.84 7.04 16.97
N THR A 17 1.08 8.35 16.99
CA THR A 17 0.02 9.37 17.01
C THR A 17 0.10 10.19 15.72
N VAL A 18 -1.04 10.41 15.07
CA VAL A 18 -1.17 11.26 13.90
C VAL A 18 -1.96 12.50 14.30
N VAL A 19 -1.27 13.64 14.36
CA VAL A 19 -1.92 14.94 14.51
C VAL A 19 -2.44 15.36 13.14
N VAL A 20 -3.72 15.67 13.03
CA VAL A 20 -4.37 16.08 11.79
C VAL A 20 -4.65 17.57 11.82
N GLY A 21 -3.99 18.32 10.95
CA GLY A 21 -4.30 19.73 10.67
C GLY A 21 -5.36 19.84 9.57
N ALA A 22 -6.61 20.12 9.95
CA ALA A 22 -7.73 20.21 9.02
C ALA A 22 -7.92 21.65 8.51
N THR A 23 -7.81 21.83 7.19
CA THR A 23 -7.99 23.14 6.53
C THR A 23 -9.22 23.16 5.62
N ALA A 24 -9.77 24.36 5.41
CA ALA A 24 -11.10 24.53 4.84
C ALA A 24 -11.10 24.34 3.30
N SER A 25 -11.50 23.15 2.88
CA SER A 25 -11.78 22.81 1.49
C SER A 25 -13.08 22.03 1.43
N ILE A 26 -13.83 22.14 0.34
CA ILE A 26 -15.04 21.33 0.15
C ILE A 26 -14.75 19.83 0.23
N SER A 27 -13.51 19.37 -0.04
CA SER A 27 -13.11 17.96 0.07
C SER A 27 -12.93 17.47 1.51
N VAL A 28 -13.11 18.33 2.51
CA VAL A 28 -12.98 17.97 3.94
C VAL A 28 -13.96 16.87 4.34
N TYR A 29 -15.07 16.66 3.60
CA TYR A 29 -16.01 15.56 3.83
C TYR A 29 -15.37 14.15 3.83
N ARG A 30 -14.18 14.00 3.23
CA ARG A 30 -13.44 12.72 3.21
C ARG A 30 -12.52 12.53 4.40
N LEU A 31 -12.30 13.57 5.21
CA LEU A 31 -11.42 13.53 6.36
C LEU A 31 -11.86 12.50 7.43
N PRO A 32 -13.16 12.32 7.74
CA PRO A 32 -13.61 11.28 8.66
C PRO A 32 -13.17 9.87 8.22
N ASP A 33 -13.26 9.57 6.92
CA ASP A 33 -12.82 8.27 6.40
C ASP A 33 -11.29 8.11 6.52
N ILE A 34 -10.52 9.14 6.21
CA ILE A 34 -9.04 9.14 6.40
C ILE A 34 -8.70 8.87 7.87
N ILE A 35 -9.35 9.57 8.81
CA ILE A 35 -9.14 9.39 10.25
C ILE A 35 -9.45 7.94 10.66
N ARG A 36 -10.57 7.38 10.18
CA ARG A 36 -10.96 5.99 10.51
C ARG A 36 -9.97 4.97 9.95
N GLU A 37 -9.45 5.19 8.75
CA GLU A 37 -8.44 4.30 8.16
C GLU A 37 -7.09 4.40 8.90
N LEU A 38 -6.65 5.59 9.34
CA LEU A 38 -5.48 5.76 10.20
C LEU A 38 -5.62 4.97 11.51
N ARG A 39 -6.80 5.07 12.14
CA ARG A 39 -7.13 4.34 13.36
C ARG A 39 -7.18 2.83 13.15
N ARG A 40 -7.65 2.37 11.99
CA ARG A 40 -7.61 0.94 11.61
C ARG A 40 -6.17 0.41 11.49
N GLU A 41 -5.22 1.28 11.11
CA GLU A 41 -3.78 0.98 11.14
C GLU A 41 -3.16 1.13 12.54
N GLY A 42 -3.95 1.43 13.58
CA GLY A 42 -3.51 1.47 14.98
C GLY A 42 -2.98 2.82 15.47
N ALA A 43 -3.14 3.89 14.69
CA ALA A 43 -2.77 5.24 15.14
C ALA A 43 -3.77 5.79 16.15
N GLU A 44 -3.26 6.49 17.17
CA GLU A 44 -4.03 7.52 17.87
C GLU A 44 -4.16 8.75 16.97
N VAL A 45 -5.34 9.36 16.87
CA VAL A 45 -5.56 10.49 15.94
C VAL A 45 -6.10 11.70 16.68
N ILE A 46 -5.35 12.81 16.66
CA ILE A 46 -5.71 14.07 17.31
C ILE A 46 -5.97 15.10 16.23
N VAL A 47 -7.14 15.75 16.24
CA VAL A 47 -7.54 16.68 15.17
C VAL A 47 -7.48 18.11 15.67
N GLY A 48 -6.75 18.97 14.94
CA GLY A 48 -6.84 20.41 15.05
C GLY A 48 -7.44 21.00 13.77
N ALA A 49 -8.47 21.84 13.90
CA ALA A 49 -9.21 22.35 12.77
C ALA A 49 -9.23 23.89 12.77
N SER A 50 -9.13 24.47 11.57
CA SER A 50 -9.46 25.89 11.38
C SER A 50 -10.96 26.14 11.60
N ARG A 51 -11.31 27.37 11.96
CA ARG A 51 -12.72 27.78 12.15
C ARG A 51 -13.57 27.47 10.92
N GLU A 52 -13.07 27.80 9.74
CA GLU A 52 -13.74 27.60 8.46
C GLU A 52 -13.94 26.11 8.15
N THR A 53 -13.06 25.23 8.64
CA THR A 53 -13.25 23.77 8.53
C THR A 53 -14.43 23.30 9.39
N LEU A 54 -14.56 23.84 10.60
CA LEU A 54 -15.67 23.50 11.50
C LEU A 54 -17.02 23.99 10.98
N GLU A 55 -17.04 25.10 10.23
CA GLU A 55 -18.24 25.57 9.52
C GLU A 55 -18.65 24.63 8.38
N LEU A 56 -17.71 23.90 7.75
CA LEU A 56 -17.98 22.99 6.64
C LEU A 56 -18.36 21.56 7.06
N LEU A 57 -17.68 20.98 8.05
CA LEU A 57 -17.84 19.56 8.42
C LEU A 57 -18.49 19.35 9.80
N GLY A 58 -18.46 20.36 10.66
CA GLY A 58 -18.91 20.28 12.04
C GLY A 58 -17.95 19.52 12.96
N GLU A 59 -17.82 20.01 14.19
CA GLU A 59 -16.93 19.43 15.22
C GLU A 59 -17.29 17.99 15.59
N LYS A 60 -18.60 17.70 15.73
CA LYS A 60 -19.09 16.40 16.20
C LYS A 60 -18.65 15.23 15.33
N LEU A 61 -18.59 15.43 14.01
CA LEU A 61 -18.21 14.38 13.08
C LEU A 61 -16.71 14.08 13.16
N LEU A 62 -15.88 15.12 13.34
CA LEU A 62 -14.45 14.98 13.56
C LEU A 62 -14.16 14.30 14.89
N HIS A 63 -14.84 14.69 15.96
CA HIS A 63 -14.75 14.03 17.27
C HIS A 63 -15.13 12.55 17.16
N TRP A 64 -16.24 12.23 16.50
CA TRP A 64 -16.67 10.84 16.32
C TRP A 64 -15.63 10.03 15.53
N ALA A 65 -15.06 10.61 14.49
CA ALA A 65 -14.06 9.92 13.68
C ALA A 65 -12.76 9.67 14.46
N SER A 66 -12.28 10.68 15.19
CA SER A 66 -11.01 10.61 15.94
C SER A 66 -11.12 9.87 17.27
N GLU A 67 -12.30 9.89 17.91
CA GLU A 67 -12.51 9.56 19.33
C GLU A 67 -11.82 10.50 20.32
N HIS A 68 -11.45 11.70 19.86
CA HIS A 68 -10.83 12.75 20.67
C HIS A 68 -11.49 14.11 20.41
N SER A 69 -11.52 14.98 21.43
CA SER A 69 -11.94 16.37 21.27
C SER A 69 -11.11 17.09 20.20
N VAL A 70 -11.78 17.94 19.41
CA VAL A 70 -11.14 18.69 18.33
C VAL A 70 -10.52 19.97 18.88
N ILE A 71 -9.25 20.22 18.56
CA ILE A 71 -8.54 21.43 18.92
C ILE A 71 -8.96 22.53 17.95
N LYS A 72 -9.73 23.50 18.44
CA LYS A 72 -10.27 24.64 17.66
C LYS A 72 -9.47 25.93 17.83
N GLU A 73 -8.72 26.03 18.93
CA GLU A 73 -7.88 27.17 19.29
C GLU A 73 -6.71 26.66 20.14
N ILE A 74 -5.62 27.42 20.16
CA ILE A 74 -4.48 27.14 21.06
C ILE A 74 -4.76 27.79 22.41
N SER A 75 -4.70 27.00 23.47
CA SER A 75 -4.93 27.46 24.83
C SER A 75 -3.62 27.70 25.59
N GLY A 76 -3.72 27.96 26.90
CA GLY A 76 -2.56 28.00 27.80
C GLY A 76 -1.82 26.67 27.91
N GLU A 77 -2.45 25.56 27.48
CA GLU A 77 -1.85 24.23 27.44
C GLU A 77 -0.93 24.01 26.23
N ILE A 78 -0.70 25.04 25.40
CA ILE A 78 0.30 25.08 24.32
C ILE A 78 0.29 23.82 23.44
N GLU A 79 -0.90 23.42 22.97
CA GLU A 79 -1.13 22.13 22.28
C GLU A 79 -0.22 21.96 21.05
N HIS A 80 0.01 23.04 20.30
CA HIS A 80 0.89 23.07 19.13
C HIS A 80 2.36 22.71 19.43
N ILE A 81 2.78 22.77 20.70
CA ILE A 81 4.11 22.36 21.19
C ILE A 81 4.00 20.97 21.83
N ASN A 82 3.10 20.82 22.81
CA ASN A 82 3.01 19.65 23.67
C ASN A 82 2.69 18.35 22.92
N LEU A 83 1.98 18.43 21.80
CA LEU A 83 1.67 17.27 20.98
C LEU A 83 2.92 16.66 20.31
N PHE A 84 3.92 17.48 19.98
CA PHE A 84 5.06 17.08 19.14
C PHE A 84 6.39 17.00 19.90
N ILE A 85 6.57 17.82 20.94
CA ILE A 85 7.85 17.96 21.64
C ILE A 85 8.33 16.62 22.21
N GLY A 86 9.58 16.26 21.92
CA GLY A 86 10.19 15.02 22.39
C GLY A 86 9.66 13.72 21.75
N LYS A 87 8.75 13.78 20.77
CA LYS A 87 8.07 12.60 20.19
C LYS A 87 8.26 12.47 18.67
N LYS A 88 9.47 12.75 18.17
CA LYS A 88 9.75 12.87 16.71
C LYS A 88 9.52 11.57 15.94
N ALA A 89 9.73 10.42 16.59
CA ALA A 89 9.57 9.12 15.95
C ALA A 89 8.15 8.57 16.08
N GLU A 90 7.37 9.03 17.05
CA GLU A 90 6.04 8.54 17.40
C GLU A 90 4.92 9.42 16.82
N VAL A 91 5.17 10.71 16.64
CA VAL A 91 4.15 11.70 16.26
C VAL A 91 4.44 12.30 14.89
N GLY A 92 3.47 12.22 13.99
CA GLY A 92 3.50 12.85 12.67
C GLY A 92 2.35 13.84 12.48
N LEU A 93 2.54 14.83 11.61
CA LEU A 93 1.51 15.78 11.20
C LEU A 93 0.97 15.40 9.81
N LEU A 94 -0.35 15.19 9.72
CA LEU A 94 -1.09 15.10 8.47
C LEU A 94 -1.90 16.38 8.27
N VAL A 95 -1.61 17.15 7.22
CA VAL A 95 -2.48 18.25 6.80
C VAL A 95 -3.38 17.77 5.69
N ALA A 96 -4.66 17.55 6.02
CA ALA A 96 -5.65 17.02 5.10
C ALA A 96 -7.02 17.68 5.35
N PRO A 97 -7.60 18.36 4.35
CA PRO A 97 -6.97 18.81 3.11
C PRO A 97 -5.88 19.87 3.35
N ALA A 98 -4.89 19.96 2.47
CA ALA A 98 -3.93 21.07 2.39
C ALA A 98 -4.36 22.03 1.27
N THR A 99 -5.04 23.11 1.63
CA THR A 99 -5.54 24.11 0.67
C THR A 99 -4.41 24.95 0.07
N TYR A 100 -4.68 25.65 -1.05
CA TYR A 100 -3.75 26.63 -1.61
C TYR A 100 -3.34 27.69 -0.58
N ASN A 101 -4.30 28.19 0.20
CA ASN A 101 -4.05 29.16 1.27
C ASN A 101 -3.07 28.61 2.31
N PHE A 102 -3.33 27.39 2.81
CA PHE A 102 -2.46 26.75 3.78
C PHE A 102 -1.06 26.51 3.22
N ILE A 103 -0.91 25.99 2.00
CA ILE A 103 0.39 25.78 1.35
C ILE A 103 1.15 27.11 1.20
N GLY A 104 0.44 28.19 0.86
CA GLY A 104 1.02 29.54 0.80
C GLY A 104 1.52 30.04 2.16
N LYS A 105 0.70 29.87 3.22
CA LYS A 105 1.07 30.22 4.59
C LYS A 105 2.28 29.42 5.08
N ALA A 106 2.23 28.10 4.89
CA ALA A 106 3.27 27.16 5.27
C ALA A 106 4.61 27.51 4.62
N ALA A 107 4.63 27.75 3.29
CA ALA A 107 5.86 28.14 2.59
C ALA A 107 6.39 29.51 3.02
N SER A 108 5.53 30.42 3.46
CA SER A 108 5.91 31.79 3.87
C SER A 108 6.17 31.93 5.37
N GLY A 109 6.04 30.86 6.16
CA GLY A 109 6.20 30.90 7.62
C GLY A 109 5.06 31.59 8.39
N VAL A 110 3.87 31.73 7.80
CA VAL A 110 2.70 32.29 8.49
C VAL A 110 2.06 31.21 9.37
N ALA A 111 1.89 31.51 10.66
CA ALA A 111 1.32 30.62 11.67
C ALA A 111 0.25 31.33 12.52
N ASP A 112 -0.91 31.58 11.91
CA ASP A 112 -2.02 32.40 12.43
C ASP A 112 -3.28 31.60 12.76
N ASP A 113 -3.29 30.29 12.51
CA ASP A 113 -4.38 29.37 12.82
C ASP A 113 -3.85 28.04 13.39
N VAL A 114 -4.72 27.20 13.96
CA VAL A 114 -4.32 25.92 14.59
C VAL A 114 -3.52 25.02 13.63
N PRO A 115 -3.97 24.73 12.39
CA PRO A 115 -3.20 23.91 11.46
C PRO A 115 -1.81 24.50 11.13
N SER A 116 -1.70 25.81 10.93
CA SER A 116 -0.43 26.45 10.58
C SER A 116 0.54 26.52 11.75
N LEU A 117 0.04 26.67 12.99
CA LEU A 117 0.83 26.55 14.22
C LEU A 117 1.35 25.12 14.40
N PHE A 118 0.51 24.10 14.19
CA PHE A 118 0.95 22.69 14.20
C PHE A 118 2.05 22.44 13.18
N PHE A 119 1.88 22.94 11.95
CA PHE A 119 2.88 22.81 10.90
C PHE A 119 4.20 23.48 11.24
N SER A 120 4.16 24.74 11.69
CA SER A 120 5.36 25.50 12.03
C SER A 120 6.20 24.77 13.08
N PHE A 121 5.56 24.31 14.16
CA PHE A 121 6.27 23.59 15.21
C PHE A 121 6.71 22.19 14.77
N ALA A 122 5.84 21.40 14.15
CA ALA A 122 6.16 20.04 13.71
C ALA A 122 7.37 20.03 12.74
N LEU A 123 7.38 20.95 11.77
CA LEU A 123 8.50 21.08 10.83
C LEU A 123 9.78 21.51 11.54
N GLY A 124 9.72 22.54 12.39
CA GLY A 124 10.90 23.03 13.14
C GLY A 124 11.47 22.01 14.12
N ASN A 125 10.60 21.19 14.72
CA ASN A 125 11.00 20.08 15.59
C ASN A 125 11.47 18.86 14.79
N GLY A 126 11.25 18.78 13.48
CA GLY A 126 11.64 17.64 12.65
C GLY A 126 10.72 16.42 12.79
N ASN A 127 9.45 16.62 13.15
CA ASN A 127 8.43 15.59 13.01
C ASN A 127 8.09 15.37 11.53
N PRO A 128 7.74 14.14 11.11
CA PRO A 128 7.28 13.90 9.75
C PRO A 128 6.01 14.69 9.43
N VAL A 129 6.00 15.38 8.28
CA VAL A 129 4.85 16.15 7.79
C VAL A 129 4.37 15.60 6.46
N VAL A 130 3.10 15.24 6.39
CA VAL A 130 2.41 14.81 5.17
C VAL A 130 1.32 15.83 4.82
N MET A 131 1.29 16.29 3.58
CA MET A 131 0.25 17.19 3.09
C MET A 131 -0.56 16.53 1.97
N VAL A 132 -1.88 16.73 1.98
CA VAL A 132 -2.78 16.24 0.94
C VAL A 132 -3.39 17.42 0.19
N PRO A 133 -2.78 17.89 -0.92
CA PRO A 133 -3.27 19.03 -1.68
C PRO A 133 -4.73 18.83 -2.13
N ALA A 134 -5.56 19.85 -1.91
CA ALA A 134 -6.91 19.88 -2.46
C ALA A 134 -7.29 21.30 -2.88
N MET A 135 -7.42 21.49 -4.20
CA MET A 135 -7.77 22.77 -4.81
C MET A 135 -8.21 22.57 -6.26
N HIS A 136 -8.69 23.64 -6.90
CA HIS A 136 -8.98 23.64 -8.32
C HIS A 136 -7.70 23.39 -9.16
N GLU A 137 -7.78 22.75 -10.33
CA GLU A 137 -6.58 22.47 -11.15
C GLU A 137 -5.82 23.73 -11.54
N ALA A 138 -6.51 24.81 -11.91
CA ALA A 138 -5.90 26.11 -12.18
C ALA A 138 -5.07 26.65 -10.99
N MET A 139 -5.49 26.36 -9.75
CA MET A 139 -4.73 26.73 -8.54
C MET A 139 -3.54 25.78 -8.33
N TYR A 140 -3.73 24.49 -8.55
CA TYR A 140 -2.69 23.47 -8.37
C TYR A 140 -1.55 23.62 -9.40
N SER A 141 -1.90 23.96 -10.65
CA SER A 141 -0.98 24.00 -11.78
C SER A 141 -0.21 25.33 -11.93
N ASN A 142 -0.61 26.37 -11.19
CA ASN A 142 0.04 27.68 -11.27
C ASN A 142 1.46 27.67 -10.69
N SER A 143 2.27 28.65 -11.11
CA SER A 143 3.69 28.73 -10.74
C SER A 143 3.94 28.97 -9.25
N VAL A 144 3.04 29.70 -8.57
CA VAL A 144 3.18 30.00 -7.13
C VAL A 144 2.95 28.74 -6.30
N ALA A 145 1.88 27.98 -6.58
CA ALA A 145 1.61 26.71 -5.90
C ALA A 145 2.76 25.71 -6.11
N LYS A 146 3.23 25.55 -7.35
CA LYS A 146 4.35 24.66 -7.67
C LYS A 146 5.61 25.04 -6.91
N ARG A 147 6.01 26.31 -6.96
CA ARG A 147 7.19 26.82 -6.23
C ARG A 147 7.08 26.56 -4.73
N ASN A 148 5.93 26.84 -4.13
CA ASN A 148 5.71 26.65 -2.70
C ASN A 148 5.74 25.16 -2.32
N MET A 149 5.11 24.29 -3.11
CA MET A 149 5.15 22.84 -2.87
C MET A 149 6.56 22.27 -3.04
N GLU A 150 7.31 22.72 -4.05
CA GLU A 150 8.71 22.33 -4.26
C GLU A 150 9.62 22.79 -3.10
N GLU A 151 9.42 24.01 -2.60
CA GLU A 151 10.14 24.52 -1.44
C GLU A 151 9.83 23.71 -0.18
N LEU A 152 8.56 23.46 0.11
CA LEU A 152 8.15 22.62 1.24
C LEU A 152 8.69 21.19 1.11
N ALA A 153 8.67 20.61 -0.10
CA ALA A 153 9.22 19.28 -0.35
C ALA A 153 10.73 19.21 -0.10
N ARG A 154 11.49 20.24 -0.50
CA ARG A 154 12.93 20.35 -0.17
C ARG A 154 13.19 20.45 1.33
N ASN A 155 12.25 20.98 2.09
CA ASN A 155 12.31 21.04 3.56
C ASN A 155 11.76 19.76 4.24
N GLY A 156 11.53 18.68 3.50
CA GLY A 156 11.14 17.38 4.05
C GLY A 156 9.64 17.13 4.17
N VAL A 157 8.79 18.03 3.64
CA VAL A 157 7.34 17.79 3.57
C VAL A 157 7.01 16.76 2.48
N SER A 158 6.30 15.70 2.86
CA SER A 158 5.80 14.70 1.92
C SER A 158 4.44 15.08 1.37
N PHE A 159 4.30 15.11 0.04
CA PHE A 159 3.02 15.41 -0.61
C PHE A 159 2.36 14.13 -1.12
N VAL A 160 1.10 13.93 -0.75
CA VAL A 160 0.26 12.90 -1.37
C VAL A 160 -0.19 13.44 -2.74
N PRO A 161 0.15 12.80 -3.86
CA PRO A 161 -0.24 13.28 -5.18
C PRO A 161 -1.77 13.26 -5.28
N PRO A 162 -2.42 14.35 -5.72
CA PRO A 162 -3.87 14.40 -5.83
C PRO A 162 -4.36 13.50 -6.96
N ARG A 163 -5.64 13.11 -6.90
CA ARG A 163 -6.30 12.51 -8.06
C ARG A 163 -6.66 13.59 -9.06
N LEU A 164 -5.98 13.57 -10.20
CA LEU A 164 -6.35 14.40 -11.35
C LEU A 164 -7.55 13.75 -12.05
N ALA A 165 -8.74 14.30 -11.84
CA ALA A 165 -9.95 13.85 -12.51
C ALA A 165 -10.87 15.03 -12.81
N ALA A 166 -11.28 15.16 -14.07
CA ALA A 166 -12.19 16.20 -14.55
C ALA A 166 -11.79 17.62 -14.08
N GLU A 167 -10.57 18.03 -14.42
CA GLU A 167 -10.03 19.38 -14.16
C GLU A 167 -9.92 19.78 -12.67
N LYS A 168 -9.85 18.79 -11.76
CA LYS A 168 -9.72 19.01 -10.31
C LYS A 168 -8.63 18.14 -9.71
N ALA A 169 -7.80 18.74 -8.86
CA ALA A 169 -6.90 18.04 -7.95
C ALA A 169 -7.70 17.64 -6.70
N LYS A 170 -8.36 16.49 -6.77
CA LYS A 170 -9.16 15.95 -5.66
C LYS A 170 -8.27 15.25 -4.64
N ILE A 171 -8.69 15.29 -3.38
CA ILE A 171 -8.05 14.52 -2.31
C ILE A 171 -7.98 13.03 -2.71
N SER A 172 -6.83 12.41 -2.45
CA SER A 172 -6.57 11.02 -2.82
C SER A 172 -7.43 10.03 -2.04
N GLU A 173 -7.48 8.78 -2.48
CA GLU A 173 -8.18 7.75 -1.73
C GLU A 173 -7.60 7.61 -0.30
N PRO A 174 -8.43 7.46 0.75
CA PRO A 174 -7.99 7.35 2.13
C PRO A 174 -6.84 6.36 2.31
N GLU A 175 -6.89 5.22 1.63
CA GLU A 175 -5.87 4.19 1.68
C GLU A 175 -4.51 4.70 1.18
N ILE A 176 -4.50 5.55 0.15
CA ILE A 176 -3.28 6.17 -0.37
C ILE A 176 -2.75 7.19 0.63
N VAL A 177 -3.61 8.04 1.22
CA VAL A 177 -3.18 9.00 2.24
C VAL A 177 -2.53 8.27 3.43
N VAL A 178 -3.17 7.20 3.89
CA VAL A 178 -2.66 6.34 4.96
C VAL A 178 -1.33 5.71 4.60
N ASP A 179 -1.14 5.24 3.36
CA ASP A 179 0.15 4.68 2.92
C ASP A 179 1.29 5.71 3.02
N TYR A 180 1.05 6.97 2.67
CA TYR A 180 2.04 8.04 2.82
C TYR A 180 2.31 8.41 4.29
N VAL A 181 1.30 8.38 5.15
CA VAL A 181 1.48 8.58 6.60
C VAL A 181 2.28 7.42 7.21
N CYS A 182 1.92 6.17 6.89
CA CYS A 182 2.68 4.97 7.25
C CYS A 182 4.13 5.07 6.79
N ARG A 183 4.38 5.50 5.55
CA ARG A 183 5.73 5.70 5.04
C ARG A 183 6.51 6.75 5.83
N SER A 184 5.88 7.88 6.12
CA SER A 184 6.54 9.01 6.80
C SER A 184 6.87 8.71 8.26
N LEU A 185 6.05 7.89 8.93
CA LEU A 185 6.26 7.42 10.31
C LEU A 185 6.98 6.06 10.39
N GLY A 186 7.25 5.44 9.23
CA GLY A 186 7.90 4.15 9.10
C GLY A 186 9.43 4.26 9.13
N PRO A 187 10.13 3.12 9.25
CA PRO A 187 11.59 3.11 9.34
C PRO A 187 12.29 3.44 8.01
N ASN A 188 11.57 3.39 6.88
CA ASN A 188 12.10 3.62 5.53
C ASN A 188 13.32 2.72 5.17
N SER A 189 13.35 1.50 5.71
CA SER A 189 14.45 0.54 5.57
C SER A 189 14.65 -0.02 4.15
N LEU A 190 13.70 0.17 3.24
CA LEU A 190 13.80 -0.20 1.83
C LEU A 190 14.16 0.98 0.91
N SER A 191 14.67 2.08 1.46
CA SER A 191 15.14 3.19 0.63
C SER A 191 16.23 2.72 -0.35
N GLY A 192 16.06 3.05 -1.64
CA GLY A 192 16.98 2.63 -2.71
C GLY A 192 16.76 1.21 -3.24
N ILE A 193 15.98 0.38 -2.55
CA ILE A 193 15.67 -0.99 -3.00
C ILE A 193 14.66 -0.96 -4.15
N LYS A 194 14.87 -1.85 -5.13
CA LYS A 194 13.97 -2.09 -6.26
C LYS A 194 13.25 -3.43 -6.10
N ALA A 195 11.93 -3.41 -6.21
CA ALA A 195 11.10 -4.58 -6.02
C ALA A 195 10.24 -4.90 -7.26
N LEU A 196 10.20 -6.18 -7.61
CA LEU A 196 9.29 -6.73 -8.60
C LEU A 196 8.24 -7.62 -7.91
N VAL A 197 6.97 -7.29 -8.06
CA VAL A 197 5.85 -8.07 -7.53
C VAL A 197 5.10 -8.71 -8.69
N ILE A 198 4.90 -10.02 -8.65
CA ILE A 198 4.16 -10.79 -9.65
C ILE A 198 2.91 -11.33 -8.96
N GLY A 199 1.75 -10.75 -9.24
CA GLY A 199 0.51 -11.01 -8.50
C GLY A 199 -0.71 -11.27 -9.40
N GLY A 200 -1.81 -11.66 -8.77
CA GLY A 200 -3.07 -11.94 -9.47
C GLY A 200 -3.30 -13.40 -9.85
N ALA A 201 -4.33 -13.62 -10.64
CA ALA A 201 -4.59 -14.88 -11.32
C ALA A 201 -4.09 -14.82 -12.77
N GLY A 202 -3.47 -15.90 -13.21
CA GLY A 202 -3.26 -16.16 -14.64
C GLY A 202 -4.47 -16.87 -15.25
N SER A 203 -4.69 -16.66 -16.54
CA SER A 203 -5.80 -17.20 -17.30
C SER A 203 -5.31 -17.70 -18.66
N GLU A 204 -5.68 -18.92 -19.01
CA GLU A 204 -5.38 -19.56 -20.29
C GLU A 204 -6.66 -19.71 -21.10
N MET A 205 -6.74 -19.04 -22.24
CA MET A 205 -7.92 -19.07 -23.10
C MET A 205 -8.17 -20.46 -23.68
N ILE A 206 -9.41 -20.91 -23.64
CA ILE A 206 -9.90 -22.10 -24.33
C ILE A 206 -10.36 -21.69 -25.74
N ASP A 207 -11.20 -20.65 -25.78
CA ASP A 207 -11.74 -19.99 -26.96
C ASP A 207 -11.74 -18.46 -26.71
N PRO A 208 -12.21 -17.59 -27.63
CA PRO A 208 -12.20 -16.14 -27.41
C PRO A 208 -13.07 -15.63 -26.25
N VAL A 209 -13.90 -16.48 -25.65
CA VAL A 209 -14.88 -16.12 -24.61
C VAL A 209 -14.57 -16.80 -23.27
N ARG A 210 -14.03 -18.01 -23.29
CA ARG A 210 -13.85 -18.89 -22.13
C ARG A 210 -12.38 -19.12 -21.83
N SER A 211 -12.05 -19.22 -20.55
CA SER A 211 -10.68 -19.48 -20.10
C SER A 211 -10.64 -20.37 -18.85
N ILE A 212 -9.48 -20.94 -18.60
CA ILE A 212 -9.15 -21.63 -17.35
C ILE A 212 -8.31 -20.67 -16.51
N THR A 213 -8.74 -20.41 -15.29
CA THR A 213 -8.08 -19.50 -14.35
C THR A 213 -8.07 -20.10 -12.95
N ASN A 214 -7.06 -19.73 -12.16
CA ASN A 214 -7.07 -20.02 -10.73
C ASN A 214 -7.91 -18.97 -9.98
N ALA A 215 -8.50 -19.38 -8.87
CA ALA A 215 -9.22 -18.48 -7.98
C ALA A 215 -8.20 -17.61 -7.20
N SER A 216 -7.98 -16.37 -7.63
CA SER A 216 -7.16 -15.42 -6.90
C SER A 216 -7.57 -14.00 -7.20
N THR A 217 -7.81 -13.21 -6.15
CA THR A 217 -8.24 -11.82 -6.28
C THR A 217 -7.07 -10.85 -6.54
N GLY A 218 -5.82 -11.32 -6.42
CA GLY A 218 -4.61 -10.48 -6.53
C GLY A 218 -4.29 -9.65 -5.28
N LEU A 219 -5.16 -9.66 -4.26
CA LEU A 219 -5.04 -8.82 -3.05
C LEU A 219 -3.68 -8.93 -2.34
N THR A 220 -3.10 -10.14 -2.29
CA THR A 220 -1.80 -10.36 -1.65
C THR A 220 -0.68 -9.55 -2.32
N GLY A 221 -0.67 -9.53 -3.65
CA GLY A 221 0.33 -8.76 -4.41
C GLY A 221 0.17 -7.25 -4.21
N VAL A 222 -1.07 -6.76 -4.16
CA VAL A 222 -1.35 -5.35 -3.82
C VAL A 222 -0.82 -5.00 -2.43
N TRP A 223 -1.02 -5.85 -1.43
CA TRP A 223 -0.49 -5.60 -0.08
C TRP A 223 1.02 -5.63 0.01
N PHE A 224 1.71 -6.47 -0.77
CA PHE A 224 3.16 -6.36 -0.91
C PHE A 224 3.56 -5.00 -1.46
N CYS A 225 2.94 -4.54 -2.54
CA CYS A 225 3.22 -3.20 -3.08
C CYS A 225 3.01 -2.09 -2.05
N LYS A 226 1.90 -2.13 -1.30
CA LYS A 226 1.62 -1.15 -0.25
C LYS A 226 2.68 -1.18 0.85
N ASN A 227 2.99 -2.36 1.39
CA ASN A 227 3.96 -2.48 2.48
C ASN A 227 5.39 -2.19 2.04
N LEU A 228 5.79 -2.55 0.80
CA LEU A 228 7.06 -2.12 0.23
C LEU A 228 7.17 -0.60 0.20
N PHE A 229 6.12 0.08 -0.27
CA PHE A 229 6.08 1.55 -0.31
C PHE A 229 6.12 2.16 1.09
N ARG A 230 5.35 1.61 2.04
CA ARG A 230 5.35 2.03 3.45
C ARG A 230 6.72 1.85 4.13
N GLU A 231 7.44 0.80 3.77
CA GLU A 231 8.79 0.54 4.27
C GLU A 231 9.89 1.31 3.49
N GLY A 232 9.52 2.24 2.60
CA GLY A 232 10.47 3.17 1.96
C GLY A 232 10.88 2.83 0.52
N CYS A 233 10.41 1.72 -0.05
CA CYS A 233 10.74 1.35 -1.42
C CYS A 233 10.14 2.35 -2.42
N ASN A 234 10.97 2.91 -3.30
CA ASN A 234 10.55 3.91 -4.30
C ASN A 234 10.30 3.30 -5.68
N THR A 235 10.85 2.12 -5.94
CA THR A 235 10.85 1.51 -7.28
C THR A 235 10.18 0.16 -7.20
N ILE A 236 8.86 0.15 -7.41
CA ILE A 236 8.01 -1.03 -7.32
C ILE A 236 7.34 -1.26 -8.66
N TRP A 237 7.55 -2.42 -9.26
CA TRP A 237 6.84 -2.87 -10.45
C TRP A 237 5.88 -3.99 -10.06
N TYR A 238 4.66 -3.96 -10.59
CA TYR A 238 3.66 -5.00 -10.39
C TYR A 238 3.28 -5.61 -11.74
N ILE A 239 3.53 -6.92 -11.91
CA ILE A 239 3.12 -7.69 -13.08
C ILE A 239 1.89 -8.52 -12.73
N GLY A 240 0.84 -8.40 -13.57
CA GLY A 240 -0.33 -9.26 -13.52
C GLY A 240 -1.65 -8.51 -13.35
N ASN A 241 -2.70 -9.27 -13.01
CA ASN A 241 -4.05 -8.73 -12.80
C ASN A 241 -4.36 -8.58 -11.31
N SER A 242 -5.40 -7.82 -10.98
CA SER A 242 -5.91 -7.69 -9.63
C SER A 242 -7.36 -7.21 -9.69
N GLU A 243 -8.22 -7.76 -8.83
CA GLU A 243 -9.57 -7.21 -8.62
C GLU A 243 -9.53 -5.91 -7.80
N PHE A 244 -8.42 -5.68 -7.10
CA PHE A 244 -8.16 -4.48 -6.31
C PHE A 244 -7.27 -3.50 -7.08
N PRO A 245 -7.49 -2.18 -6.94
CA PRO A 245 -6.67 -1.18 -7.62
C PRO A 245 -5.22 -1.26 -7.17
N VAL A 246 -4.30 -1.28 -8.15
CA VAL A 246 -2.87 -1.14 -7.89
C VAL A 246 -2.58 0.34 -7.60
N PRO A 247 -1.89 0.69 -6.50
CA PRO A 247 -1.62 2.09 -6.15
C PRO A 247 -0.83 2.83 -7.23
N GLY A 248 -1.13 4.12 -7.44
CA GLY A 248 -0.50 4.92 -8.49
C GLY A 248 1.01 5.16 -8.33
N TYR A 249 1.58 4.91 -7.14
CA TYR A 249 3.02 4.95 -6.89
C TYR A 249 3.75 3.65 -7.34
N VAL A 250 3.04 2.71 -7.94
CA VAL A 250 3.55 1.43 -8.46
C VAL A 250 3.45 1.42 -9.98
N LYS A 251 4.51 0.99 -10.68
CA LYS A 251 4.44 0.76 -12.13
C LYS A 251 3.69 -0.54 -12.41
N HIS A 252 2.44 -0.44 -12.87
CA HIS A 252 1.60 -1.60 -13.20
C HIS A 252 1.80 -2.07 -14.65
N LEU A 253 2.16 -3.35 -14.80
CA LEU A 253 2.32 -4.06 -16.07
C LEU A 253 1.28 -5.21 -16.13
N PRO A 254 0.10 -5.01 -16.75
CA PRO A 254 -0.96 -6.02 -16.76
C PRO A 254 -0.53 -7.27 -17.54
N ALA A 255 -0.79 -8.47 -17.01
CA ALA A 255 -0.48 -9.73 -17.67
C ALA A 255 -1.59 -10.75 -17.38
N LYS A 256 -2.04 -11.51 -18.38
CA LYS A 256 -3.13 -12.49 -18.26
C LYS A 256 -2.66 -13.92 -18.43
N SER A 257 -2.00 -14.24 -19.54
CA SER A 257 -1.56 -15.62 -19.84
C SER A 257 -0.19 -15.92 -19.23
N MET A 258 0.14 -17.21 -19.05
CA MET A 258 1.49 -17.60 -18.58
C MET A 258 2.59 -17.08 -19.50
N ALA A 259 2.33 -17.00 -20.82
CA ALA A 259 3.24 -16.44 -21.79
C ALA A 259 3.52 -14.95 -21.51
N GLU A 260 2.48 -14.15 -21.29
CA GLU A 260 2.62 -12.73 -20.95
C GLU A 260 3.30 -12.53 -19.60
N PHE A 261 2.94 -13.32 -18.58
CA PHE A 261 3.60 -13.28 -17.28
C PHE A 261 5.09 -13.58 -17.42
N THR A 262 5.45 -14.58 -18.22
CA THR A 262 6.84 -14.95 -18.46
C THR A 262 7.59 -13.84 -19.18
N ASP A 263 7.10 -13.40 -20.34
CA ASP A 263 7.72 -12.35 -21.16
C ASP A 263 7.97 -11.06 -20.37
N ARG A 264 6.92 -10.56 -19.68
CA ARG A 264 7.02 -9.34 -18.86
C ARG A 264 7.95 -9.53 -17.68
N THR A 265 7.96 -10.69 -17.05
CA THR A 265 8.85 -10.97 -15.91
C THR A 265 10.30 -10.95 -16.37
N LEU A 266 10.64 -11.63 -17.45
CA LEU A 266 12.02 -11.66 -17.95
C LEU A 266 12.48 -10.27 -18.40
N THR A 267 11.61 -9.53 -19.10
CA THR A 267 11.88 -8.13 -19.47
C THR A 267 12.10 -7.26 -18.23
N ALA A 268 11.25 -7.39 -17.21
CA ALA A 268 11.40 -6.63 -15.98
C ALA A 268 12.68 -6.99 -15.20
N LEU A 269 13.10 -8.26 -15.19
CA LEU A 269 14.38 -8.66 -14.57
C LEU A 269 15.57 -7.94 -15.23
N GLU A 270 15.53 -7.76 -16.56
CA GLU A 270 16.59 -7.09 -17.32
C GLU A 270 16.54 -5.55 -17.18
N GLU A 271 15.35 -4.95 -17.28
CA GLU A 271 15.16 -3.50 -17.25
C GLU A 271 15.25 -2.92 -15.83
N LEU A 272 14.52 -3.52 -14.89
CA LEU A 272 14.44 -3.04 -13.51
C LEU A 272 15.71 -3.38 -12.73
N LYS A 273 16.25 -4.58 -12.96
CA LYS A 273 17.27 -5.23 -12.14
C LYS A 273 16.87 -5.19 -10.66
N PRO A 274 15.77 -5.86 -10.28
CA PRO A 274 15.25 -5.79 -8.92
C PRO A 274 16.23 -6.43 -7.92
N ASP A 275 16.18 -5.98 -6.68
CA ASP A 275 16.86 -6.65 -5.55
C ASP A 275 15.98 -7.74 -4.94
N ILE A 276 14.66 -7.56 -5.04
CA ILE A 276 13.64 -8.46 -4.50
C ILE A 276 12.61 -8.80 -5.58
N VAL A 277 12.31 -10.09 -5.73
CA VAL A 277 11.18 -10.61 -6.52
C VAL A 277 10.19 -11.31 -5.60
N LEU A 278 8.95 -10.85 -5.59
CA LEU A 278 7.85 -11.40 -4.80
C LEU A 278 6.82 -12.00 -5.76
N CYS A 279 6.56 -13.31 -5.69
CA CYS A 279 5.67 -14.01 -6.60
C CYS A 279 4.46 -14.65 -5.88
N PRO A 280 3.50 -13.84 -5.38
CA PRO A 280 2.22 -14.34 -4.87
C PRO A 280 1.19 -14.71 -5.95
N ALA A 281 1.51 -14.58 -7.25
CA ALA A 281 0.59 -14.90 -8.34
C ALA A 281 0.12 -16.37 -8.31
N ALA A 282 -1.16 -16.58 -8.55
CA ALA A 282 -1.76 -17.89 -8.75
C ALA A 282 -1.81 -18.19 -10.26
N LEU A 283 -0.72 -18.73 -10.79
CA LEU A 283 -0.59 -19.01 -12.22
C LEU A 283 -1.06 -20.44 -12.55
N PRO A 284 -1.75 -20.67 -13.69
CA PRO A 284 -2.21 -22.01 -14.07
C PRO A 284 -1.06 -22.96 -14.39
N ASP A 285 -1.02 -24.11 -13.71
CA ASP A 285 -0.06 -25.19 -13.99
C ASP A 285 -0.32 -25.90 -15.32
N PHE A 286 -1.52 -25.73 -15.87
CA PHE A 286 -1.98 -26.35 -17.09
C PHE A 286 -2.57 -25.30 -18.04
N ARG A 287 -2.53 -25.60 -19.34
CA ARG A 287 -3.15 -24.82 -20.40
C ARG A 287 -3.86 -25.74 -21.39
N PRO A 288 -4.89 -25.26 -22.12
CA PRO A 288 -5.49 -26.01 -23.21
C PRO A 288 -4.44 -26.45 -24.22
N GLU A 289 -4.48 -27.72 -24.62
CA GLU A 289 -3.58 -28.25 -25.63
C GLU A 289 -3.79 -27.57 -26.99
N LYS A 290 -5.06 -27.33 -27.32
CA LYS A 290 -5.55 -26.60 -28.49
C LYS A 290 -6.37 -25.39 -28.03
N GLN A 291 -6.05 -24.22 -28.56
CA GLN A 291 -6.86 -23.01 -28.43
C GLN A 291 -7.70 -22.84 -29.70
N TYR A 292 -8.95 -22.44 -29.54
CA TYR A 292 -9.87 -22.20 -30.64
C TYR A 292 -9.95 -20.70 -30.95
N ASP A 293 -10.01 -20.36 -32.23
CA ASP A 293 -10.14 -18.98 -32.73
C ASP A 293 -11.60 -18.51 -32.80
N HIS A 294 -12.55 -19.42 -32.58
CA HIS A 294 -13.99 -19.17 -32.52
C HIS A 294 -14.57 -19.70 -31.21
N LYS A 295 -15.69 -19.10 -30.77
CA LYS A 295 -16.43 -19.58 -29.61
C LYS A 295 -16.90 -21.01 -29.87
N ILE A 296 -16.53 -21.94 -29.00
CA ILE A 296 -16.97 -23.33 -29.13
C ILE A 296 -18.47 -23.39 -28.90
N ASP A 297 -19.17 -24.09 -29.79
CA ASP A 297 -20.61 -24.28 -29.70
C ASP A 297 -21.00 -24.96 -28.37
N SER A 298 -22.21 -24.67 -27.88
CA SER A 298 -22.69 -25.12 -26.56
C SER A 298 -23.79 -26.17 -26.65
N ASP A 299 -24.07 -26.69 -27.85
CA ASP A 299 -25.11 -27.68 -28.13
C ASP A 299 -24.66 -29.11 -27.80
N SER A 300 -23.39 -29.32 -27.42
CA SER A 300 -22.85 -30.62 -27.04
C SER A 300 -21.80 -30.53 -25.94
N ASP A 301 -21.59 -31.65 -25.25
CA ASP A 301 -20.52 -31.80 -24.27
C ASP A 301 -19.15 -31.61 -24.93
N ILE A 302 -18.27 -30.84 -24.29
CA ILE A 302 -16.93 -30.58 -24.77
C ILE A 302 -15.90 -31.28 -23.88
N GLN A 303 -14.85 -31.82 -24.50
CA GLN A 303 -13.66 -32.30 -23.80
C GLN A 303 -12.49 -31.37 -24.09
N ILE A 304 -11.85 -30.88 -23.03
CA ILE A 304 -10.69 -30.00 -23.12
C ILE A 304 -9.47 -30.76 -22.61
N ASN A 305 -8.57 -31.12 -23.52
CA ASN A 305 -7.29 -31.72 -23.17
C ASN A 305 -6.33 -30.63 -22.68
N LEU A 306 -5.69 -30.89 -21.54
CA LEU A 306 -4.76 -29.97 -20.91
C LEU A 306 -3.33 -30.48 -21.00
N LYS A 307 -2.40 -29.58 -21.30
CA LYS A 307 -0.96 -29.83 -21.23
C LYS A 307 -0.33 -28.96 -20.14
N ARG A 308 0.80 -29.43 -19.59
CA ARG A 308 1.55 -28.67 -18.59
C ARG A 308 1.99 -27.32 -19.14
N ASN A 309 1.93 -26.30 -18.30
CA ASN A 309 2.41 -24.97 -18.59
C ASN A 309 3.90 -24.83 -18.22
N LEU A 310 4.52 -23.74 -18.65
CA LEU A 310 5.85 -23.35 -18.19
C LEU A 310 5.81 -22.99 -16.71
N LYS A 311 6.91 -23.23 -16.00
CA LYS A 311 7.05 -22.86 -14.58
C LYS A 311 7.83 -21.57 -14.45
N LEU A 312 7.12 -20.45 -14.24
CA LEU A 312 7.72 -19.12 -14.15
C LEU A 312 8.86 -19.03 -13.12
N LEU A 313 8.71 -19.65 -11.94
CA LEU A 313 9.73 -19.65 -10.90
C LEU A 313 11.06 -20.31 -11.35
N GLU A 314 11.00 -21.32 -12.23
CA GLU A 314 12.22 -21.94 -12.78
C GLU A 314 12.92 -20.99 -13.76
N GLU A 315 12.17 -20.19 -14.53
CA GLU A 315 12.75 -19.18 -15.42
C GLU A 315 13.35 -17.99 -14.67
N ILE A 316 12.73 -17.56 -13.57
CA ILE A 316 13.27 -16.53 -12.68
C ILE A 316 14.60 -17.00 -12.08
N ARG A 317 14.64 -18.22 -11.51
CA ARG A 317 15.86 -18.80 -10.91
C ARG A 317 17.05 -18.93 -11.86
N LYS A 318 16.83 -18.95 -13.17
CA LYS A 318 17.93 -18.99 -14.16
C LYS A 318 18.59 -17.63 -14.37
N ARG A 319 17.90 -16.54 -14.03
CA ARG A 319 18.29 -15.16 -14.38
C ARG A 319 18.36 -14.20 -13.18
N PHE A 320 18.00 -14.68 -12.00
CA PHE A 320 17.90 -13.87 -10.79
C PHE A 320 18.49 -14.61 -9.58
N ASP A 321 19.45 -13.97 -8.93
CA ASP A 321 20.16 -14.47 -7.75
C ASP A 321 19.93 -13.59 -6.50
N GLY A 322 19.02 -12.62 -6.59
CA GLY A 322 18.58 -11.80 -5.45
C GLY A 322 17.55 -12.51 -4.58
N ILE A 323 16.78 -11.75 -3.80
CA ILE A 323 15.81 -12.35 -2.89
C ILE A 323 14.53 -12.72 -3.64
N LEU A 324 14.21 -14.01 -3.65
CA LEU A 324 13.02 -14.55 -4.30
C LEU A 324 12.06 -15.11 -3.26
N VAL A 325 10.89 -14.49 -3.14
CA VAL A 325 9.79 -14.98 -2.30
C VAL A 325 8.72 -15.58 -3.20
N SER A 326 8.43 -16.86 -2.99
CA SER A 326 7.36 -17.59 -3.69
C SER A 326 6.24 -17.95 -2.73
N PHE A 327 5.06 -18.23 -3.28
CA PHE A 327 3.90 -18.65 -2.50
C PHE A 327 3.52 -20.08 -2.83
N LYS A 328 3.12 -20.83 -1.79
CA LYS A 328 2.58 -22.16 -1.97
C LYS A 328 1.33 -22.37 -1.12
N LEU A 329 0.27 -22.83 -1.77
CA LEU A 329 -0.96 -23.28 -1.14
C LEU A 329 -1.04 -24.80 -1.31
N ASP A 330 -1.05 -25.55 -0.22
CA ASP A 330 -1.05 -27.01 -0.25
C ASP A 330 -1.60 -27.58 1.06
N ASN A 331 -1.95 -28.87 1.07
CA ASN A 331 -2.37 -29.59 2.28
C ASN A 331 -1.19 -29.94 3.19
N GLU A 332 -0.01 -30.13 2.59
CA GLU A 332 1.21 -30.48 3.31
C GLU A 332 2.25 -29.36 3.22
N THR A 333 2.98 -29.14 4.31
CA THR A 333 4.05 -28.16 4.32
C THR A 333 5.16 -28.57 3.36
N PRO A 334 5.60 -27.70 2.43
CA PRO A 334 6.63 -28.06 1.49
C PRO A 334 7.96 -28.36 2.18
N SER A 335 8.76 -29.17 1.50
CA SER A 335 10.16 -29.40 1.85
C SER A 335 10.97 -28.13 1.61
N ALA A 336 11.88 -27.81 2.53
CA ALA A 336 12.90 -26.77 2.33
C ALA A 336 14.03 -27.25 1.39
N ARG A 337 14.08 -28.54 1.08
CA ARG A 337 15.15 -29.16 0.29
C ARG A 337 15.16 -28.59 -1.13
N GLY A 338 16.28 -27.98 -1.52
CA GLY A 338 16.49 -27.41 -2.85
C GLY A 338 16.21 -25.91 -2.97
N LEU A 339 15.82 -25.24 -1.87
CA LEU A 339 15.83 -23.79 -1.80
C LEU A 339 17.28 -23.28 -1.85
N ARG A 340 17.49 -22.21 -2.61
CA ARG A 340 18.75 -21.45 -2.57
C ARG A 340 18.75 -20.54 -1.34
N GLY A 341 19.92 -20.10 -0.88
CA GLY A 341 20.04 -19.30 0.36
C GLY A 341 19.20 -18.02 0.40
N LYS A 342 18.89 -17.41 -0.76
CA LYS A 342 18.07 -16.20 -0.88
C LYS A 342 16.62 -16.49 -1.31
N GLU A 343 16.16 -17.72 -1.17
CA GLU A 343 14.78 -18.12 -1.50
C GLU A 343 13.92 -18.35 -0.27
N PHE A 344 12.70 -17.81 -0.34
CA PHE A 344 11.68 -17.94 0.68
C PHE A 344 10.41 -18.54 0.07
N ILE A 345 9.73 -19.39 0.83
CA ILE A 345 8.36 -19.84 0.51
C ILE A 345 7.43 -19.36 1.61
N VAL A 346 6.43 -18.55 1.23
CA VAL A 346 5.27 -18.29 2.08
C VAL A 346 4.27 -19.40 1.85
N TYR A 347 4.17 -20.30 2.82
CA TYR A 347 3.24 -21.41 2.82
C TYR A 347 1.93 -21.03 3.51
N ASN A 348 0.81 -21.28 2.85
CA ASN A 348 -0.54 -21.18 3.41
C ASN A 348 -1.13 -22.59 3.50
N SER A 349 -1.49 -23.03 4.70
CA SER A 349 -2.13 -24.34 4.88
C SER A 349 -3.57 -24.29 4.40
N TYR A 350 -3.95 -25.16 3.46
CA TYR A 350 -5.34 -25.25 3.01
C TYR A 350 -6.23 -25.76 4.15
N VAL A 351 -7.15 -24.94 4.66
CA VAL A 351 -8.12 -25.36 5.69
C VAL A 351 -9.36 -25.89 4.98
N ARG A 352 -9.71 -27.18 5.21
CA ARG A 352 -10.87 -27.84 4.57
C ARG A 352 -12.22 -27.16 4.83
N ASP A 353 -12.35 -26.41 5.93
CA ASP A 353 -13.63 -25.81 6.37
C ASP A 353 -13.80 -24.32 6.04
N GLY A 354 -13.06 -23.80 5.07
CA GLY A 354 -13.29 -22.44 4.55
C GLY A 354 -12.35 -22.10 3.39
N SER A 355 -12.86 -21.37 2.39
CA SER A 355 -12.04 -20.97 1.24
C SER A 355 -10.84 -20.11 1.69
N PRO A 356 -9.58 -20.54 1.52
CA PRO A 356 -8.40 -19.76 1.90
C PRO A 356 -8.26 -18.48 1.05
N PHE A 357 -8.98 -18.40 -0.06
CA PHE A 357 -9.00 -17.25 -0.95
C PHE A 357 -9.87 -16.09 -0.41
N GLY A 358 -10.84 -16.38 0.47
CA GLY A 358 -11.78 -15.40 1.04
C GLY A 358 -11.64 -15.13 2.54
N ALA A 359 -10.88 -15.94 3.28
CA ALA A 359 -10.69 -15.73 4.72
C ALA A 359 -9.87 -14.47 5.04
N VAL A 360 -10.31 -13.70 6.04
CA VAL A 360 -9.67 -12.45 6.49
C VAL A 360 -8.28 -12.72 7.10
N LYS A 361 -8.11 -13.87 7.77
CA LYS A 361 -6.85 -14.35 8.36
C LYS A 361 -6.61 -15.81 7.96
N ASN A 362 -5.37 -16.16 7.60
CA ASN A 362 -4.95 -17.53 7.28
C ASN A 362 -3.72 -17.90 8.14
N ASP A 363 -3.46 -19.20 8.32
CA ASP A 363 -2.24 -19.68 9.00
C ASP A 363 -1.09 -19.73 8.00
N TYR A 364 -0.08 -18.87 8.20
CA TYR A 364 1.07 -18.77 7.33
C TYR A 364 2.33 -19.31 8.01
N THR A 365 3.17 -19.96 7.21
CA THR A 365 4.53 -20.35 7.61
C THR A 365 5.51 -19.83 6.57
N LEU A 366 6.54 -19.13 7.01
CA LEU A 366 7.66 -18.73 6.16
C LEU A 366 8.74 -19.81 6.21
N ILE A 367 9.16 -20.30 5.05
CA ILE A 367 10.13 -21.38 4.93
C ILE A 367 11.35 -20.85 4.20
N THR A 368 12.52 -21.05 4.78
CA THR A 368 13.84 -20.74 4.20
C THR A 368 14.58 -22.05 3.93
N ALA A 369 15.83 -21.97 3.46
CA ALA A 369 16.70 -23.14 3.34
C ALA A 369 17.00 -23.78 4.72
N ASP A 370 17.06 -22.96 5.77
CA ASP A 370 17.56 -23.36 7.09
C ASP A 370 16.45 -23.59 8.13
N GLU A 371 15.30 -22.91 7.98
CA GLU A 371 14.26 -22.91 9.01
C GLU A 371 12.83 -22.84 8.46
N LYS A 372 11.88 -23.18 9.34
CA LYS A 372 10.44 -22.99 9.13
C LYS A 372 9.89 -22.15 10.28
N ILE A 373 9.47 -20.93 9.95
CA ILE A 373 8.99 -19.93 10.91
C ILE A 373 7.47 -19.86 10.81
N ARG A 374 6.77 -20.24 11.87
CA ARG A 374 5.31 -20.10 11.92
C ARG A 374 4.95 -18.64 12.17
N LEU A 375 4.27 -18.01 11.20
CA LEU A 375 3.72 -16.65 11.35
C LEU A 375 2.35 -16.67 12.04
N GLY A 376 1.69 -17.83 12.07
CA GLY A 376 0.41 -18.04 12.72
C GLY A 376 -0.77 -17.49 11.91
N LYS A 377 -1.94 -17.40 12.56
CA LYS A 377 -3.19 -16.97 11.93
C LYS A 377 -3.27 -15.44 11.85
N ILE A 378 -2.76 -14.88 10.76
CA ILE A 378 -2.66 -13.42 10.56
C ILE A 378 -3.32 -12.97 9.25
N SER A 379 -3.59 -11.67 9.15
CA SER A 379 -4.20 -11.07 7.95
C SER A 379 -3.19 -10.96 6.79
N LYS A 380 -3.66 -10.86 5.54
CA LYS A 380 -2.79 -10.58 4.38
C LYS A 380 -1.94 -9.30 4.55
N PRO A 381 -2.49 -8.16 5.02
CA PRO A 381 -1.68 -6.98 5.33
C PRO A 381 -0.54 -7.28 6.28
N ARG A 382 -0.81 -7.97 7.41
CA ARG A 382 0.22 -8.29 8.40
C ARG A 382 1.24 -9.29 7.86
N MET A 383 0.79 -10.34 7.19
CA MET A 383 1.66 -11.36 6.59
C MET A 383 2.66 -10.73 5.62
N THR A 384 2.22 -9.90 4.68
CA THR A 384 3.13 -9.28 3.71
C THR A 384 4.15 -8.37 4.38
N LEU A 385 3.76 -7.67 5.45
CA LEU A 385 4.66 -6.84 6.26
C LEU A 385 5.74 -7.69 6.97
N GLU A 386 5.35 -8.77 7.63
CA GLU A 386 6.29 -9.68 8.32
C GLU A 386 7.28 -10.31 7.33
N VAL A 387 6.78 -10.74 6.16
CA VAL A 387 7.63 -11.30 5.10
C VAL A 387 8.65 -10.28 4.61
N ILE A 388 8.22 -9.03 4.36
CA ILE A 388 9.13 -7.94 3.96
C ILE A 388 10.18 -7.72 5.05
N ARG A 389 9.77 -7.61 6.32
CA ARG A 389 10.71 -7.40 7.44
C ARG A 389 11.72 -8.51 7.62
N ARG A 390 11.32 -9.76 7.38
CA ARG A 390 12.26 -10.89 7.42
C ARG A 390 13.25 -10.85 6.27
N VAL A 391 12.75 -10.62 5.06
CA VAL A 391 13.57 -10.52 3.84
C VAL A 391 14.58 -9.38 3.92
N MET A 392 14.24 -8.26 4.56
CA MET A 392 15.18 -7.17 4.82
C MET A 392 16.39 -7.58 5.66
N GLY A 393 16.22 -8.52 6.59
CA GLY A 393 17.34 -9.03 7.40
C GLY A 393 18.47 -9.59 6.54
N GLU A 394 18.14 -10.22 5.41
CA GLU A 394 19.11 -10.81 4.47
C GLU A 394 19.69 -9.81 3.46
N LEU A 395 19.11 -8.60 3.31
CA LEU A 395 19.71 -7.55 2.47
C LEU A 395 20.83 -6.80 3.19
N ASN A 396 20.78 -6.79 4.53
CA ASN A 396 21.71 -6.05 5.37
C ASN A 396 22.85 -6.93 5.93
N GLY A 397 22.79 -8.25 5.73
CA GLY A 397 23.85 -9.21 6.04
C GLY A 397 24.58 -9.65 4.79
#